data_AF-A0A383B0E2-F1
#
_entry.id   AF-A0A383B0E2-F1
#
_cell.length_a   1.000
_cell.length_b   1.000
_cell.length_c   1.000
_cell.angle_alpha   90.00
_cell.angle_beta   90.00
_cell.angle_gamma   90.00
#
_symmetry.space_group_name_H-M   'P 1'
#
loop_
_entity.id
_entity.type
_entity.pdbx_description
1 polymer ?
#
loop_
_entity_poly.entity_id
_entity_poly.type
_entity_poly.pdbx_seq_one_letter_code
_entity_poly.pdbx_strand_id
1 'polypeptide(L)'
;MAKWADYLISQVSYDSNHRITKVKQHKDNGNKISEGEVVDRNTVTGNLGHGAKYMTMFGDLGKIRIGKNVRYFRAYEDHYIRIDNNKVTSDNLGEIPQLDESQQEEKSALPETKPTPNVETKPLSALSSAFFSEQVEEEQEPAEVESEVTPESAEVESEITPEPAEVESEVTPKEDKKKIVEM
;
A
#
# COMPACT_ATOMS: atom_id res chain seq x y z
N MET A 1 16.94 3.98 -18.97
CA MET A 1 17.00 4.71 -17.68
C MET A 1 16.69 3.71 -16.58
N ALA A 2 17.26 3.87 -15.38
CA ALA A 2 16.97 2.95 -14.28
C ALA A 2 15.58 3.24 -13.70
N LYS A 3 14.91 2.19 -13.23
CA LYS A 3 13.64 2.26 -12.49
C LYS A 3 13.85 3.03 -11.17
N TRP A 4 13.00 3.99 -10.88
CA TRP A 4 13.04 4.77 -9.63
C TRP A 4 12.36 4.02 -8.49
N ALA A 5 11.17 3.49 -8.74
CA ALA A 5 10.32 2.81 -7.76
C ALA A 5 9.45 1.76 -8.45
N ASP A 6 8.69 0.95 -7.72
CA ASP A 6 7.68 0.08 -8.32
C ASP A 6 6.46 0.89 -8.77
N TYR A 7 6.11 1.89 -7.96
CA TYR A 7 4.98 2.78 -8.18
C TYR A 7 5.34 4.24 -7.89
N LEU A 8 4.74 5.16 -8.63
CA LEU A 8 4.89 6.60 -8.49
C LEU A 8 3.54 7.23 -8.17
N ILE A 9 3.47 8.13 -7.19
CA ILE A 9 2.23 8.79 -6.76
C ILE A 9 2.22 10.23 -7.25
N SER A 10 1.21 10.60 -8.04
CA SER A 10 1.07 11.94 -8.60
C SER A 10 0.02 12.80 -7.91
N GLN A 11 -1.04 12.18 -7.36
CA GLN A 11 -2.13 12.86 -6.67
C GLN A 11 -2.63 12.01 -5.50
N VAL A 12 -3.19 12.67 -4.49
CA VAL A 12 -3.70 12.01 -3.27
C VAL A 12 -4.95 12.70 -2.75
N SER A 13 -5.89 11.95 -2.21
CA SER A 13 -7.06 12.47 -1.49
C SER A 13 -6.93 12.13 -0.01
N TYR A 14 -7.34 13.06 0.84
CA TYR A 14 -7.34 12.90 2.28
C TYR A 14 -8.76 13.03 2.83
N ASP A 15 -9.06 12.28 3.89
CA ASP A 15 -10.24 12.48 4.73
C ASP A 15 -10.00 13.60 5.76
N SER A 16 -11.07 13.98 6.47
CA SER A 16 -11.11 14.92 7.60
C SER A 16 -10.03 14.65 8.65
N ASN A 17 -9.63 13.40 8.84
CA ASN A 17 -8.60 12.99 9.79
C ASN A 17 -7.17 13.04 9.23
N HIS A 18 -6.96 13.64 8.05
CA HIS A 18 -5.70 13.57 7.30
C HIS A 18 -5.21 12.12 7.09
N ARG A 19 -6.16 11.21 6.84
CA ARG A 19 -5.88 9.85 6.37
C ARG A 19 -6.10 9.78 4.88
N ILE A 20 -5.24 9.06 4.16
CA ILE A 20 -5.37 8.87 2.73
C ILE A 20 -6.62 8.04 2.45
N THR A 21 -7.44 8.47 1.50
CA THR A 21 -8.59 7.68 1.02
C THR A 21 -8.24 7.02 -0.30
N LYS A 22 -7.90 7.84 -1.29
CA LYS A 22 -7.54 7.44 -2.66
C LYS A 22 -6.22 8.05 -3.08
N VAL A 23 -5.51 7.36 -3.96
CA VAL A 23 -4.21 7.79 -4.48
C VAL A 23 -4.17 7.54 -5.98
N LYS A 24 -3.72 8.51 -6.76
CA LYS A 24 -3.40 8.31 -8.16
C LYS A 24 -1.96 7.83 -8.29
N GLN A 25 -1.81 6.55 -8.59
CA GLN A 25 -0.52 5.90 -8.78
C GLN A 25 -0.25 5.59 -10.25
N HIS A 26 1.03 5.47 -10.58
CA HIS A 26 1.54 5.09 -11.89
C HIS A 26 2.58 3.98 -11.71
N LYS A 27 2.55 2.96 -12.56
CA LYS A 27 3.57 1.90 -12.59
C LYS A 27 4.81 2.42 -13.32
N ASP A 28 5.97 2.25 -12.70
CA ASP A 28 7.26 2.62 -13.29
C ASP A 28 7.88 1.40 -13.99
N ASN A 29 7.93 1.46 -15.32
CA ASN A 29 8.57 0.47 -16.17
C ASN A 29 10.01 0.88 -16.56
N GLY A 30 10.61 1.83 -15.84
CA GLY A 30 11.96 2.37 -16.03
C GLY A 30 12.09 3.36 -17.18
N ASN A 31 11.65 2.97 -18.38
CA ASN A 31 11.69 3.86 -19.56
C ASN A 31 10.35 4.55 -19.83
N LYS A 32 9.25 4.05 -19.24
CA LYS A 32 7.89 4.56 -19.44
C LYS A 32 7.12 4.50 -18.11
N ILE A 33 6.36 5.54 -17.85
CA ILE A 33 5.43 5.61 -16.71
C ILE A 33 4.04 5.27 -17.25
N SER A 34 3.30 4.41 -16.56
CA SER A 34 1.94 4.07 -16.97
C SER A 34 1.00 5.27 -16.89
N GLU A 35 -0.17 5.14 -17.48
CA GLU A 35 -1.28 6.03 -17.19
C GLU A 35 -1.64 5.95 -15.70
N GLY A 36 -2.19 7.04 -15.16
CA GLY A 36 -2.47 7.18 -13.74
C GLY A 36 -3.75 6.45 -13.36
N GLU A 37 -3.62 5.48 -12.46
CA GLU A 37 -4.71 4.68 -11.91
C GLU A 37 -5.05 5.18 -10.50
N VAL A 38 -6.34 5.35 -10.20
CA VAL A 38 -6.79 5.71 -8.86
C VAL A 38 -6.98 4.43 -8.05
N VAL A 39 -6.27 4.34 -6.93
CA VAL A 39 -6.18 3.16 -6.09
C VAL A 39 -6.47 3.53 -4.63
N ASP A 40 -7.17 2.65 -3.92
CA ASP A 40 -7.52 2.85 -2.52
C ASP A 40 -6.30 2.70 -1.59
N ARG A 41 -6.39 3.33 -0.42
CA ARG A 41 -5.37 3.23 0.64
C ARG A 41 -4.99 1.78 0.97
N ASN A 42 -5.96 0.88 1.07
CA ASN A 42 -5.71 -0.51 1.46
C ASN A 42 -4.73 -1.22 0.53
N THR A 43 -4.88 -1.01 -0.78
CA THR A 43 -3.99 -1.56 -1.79
C THR A 43 -2.60 -0.96 -1.69
N VAL A 44 -2.50 0.35 -1.48
CA VAL A 44 -1.20 1.03 -1.29
C VAL A 44 -0.51 0.52 -0.03
N THR A 45 -1.21 0.42 1.11
CA THR A 45 -0.65 -0.12 2.35
C THR A 45 -0.26 -1.59 2.21
N GLY A 46 -1.06 -2.40 1.52
CA GLY A 46 -0.73 -3.80 1.26
C GLY A 46 0.54 -3.93 0.44
N ASN A 47 0.65 -3.19 -0.66
CA ASN A 47 1.85 -3.21 -1.50
C ASN A 47 3.09 -2.73 -0.75
N LEU A 48 3.02 -1.61 -0.02
CA LEU A 48 4.13 -1.13 0.80
C LEU A 48 4.50 -2.14 1.90
N GLY A 49 3.52 -2.77 2.54
CA GLY A 49 3.72 -3.80 3.55
C GLY A 49 4.43 -5.05 3.00
N HIS A 50 4.20 -5.38 1.74
CA HIS A 50 4.91 -6.46 1.02
C HIS A 50 6.27 -6.02 0.44
N GLY A 51 6.72 -4.79 0.73
CA GLY A 51 8.04 -4.30 0.32
C GLY A 51 8.08 -3.60 -1.04
N ALA A 52 6.94 -3.30 -1.66
CA ALA A 52 6.91 -2.50 -2.88
C ALA A 52 7.42 -1.07 -2.61
N LYS A 53 8.24 -0.55 -3.51
CA LYS A 53 8.82 0.79 -3.39
C LYS A 53 7.90 1.82 -4.04
N TYR A 54 7.61 2.88 -3.28
CA TYR A 54 6.82 4.01 -3.75
C TYR A 54 7.63 5.30 -3.69
N MET A 55 7.42 6.17 -4.67
CA MET A 55 7.95 7.54 -4.66
C MET A 55 6.87 8.52 -5.11
N THR A 56 6.99 9.77 -4.68
CA THR A 56 6.11 10.84 -5.16
C THR A 56 6.62 11.35 -6.50
N MET A 57 5.74 11.83 -7.37
CA MET A 57 6.09 12.45 -8.64
C MET A 57 5.31 13.74 -8.85
N PHE A 58 5.96 14.74 -9.44
CA PHE A 58 5.38 16.03 -9.78
C PHE A 58 5.49 16.24 -11.28
N GLY A 59 4.38 16.53 -11.95
CA GLY A 59 4.35 16.83 -13.38
C GLY A 59 4.24 18.33 -13.58
N ASP A 60 5.30 18.96 -14.10
CA ASP A 60 5.32 20.38 -14.46
C ASP A 60 5.65 20.55 -15.94
N LEU A 61 4.72 21.12 -16.73
CA LEU A 61 4.93 21.58 -18.11
C LEU A 61 5.72 20.59 -19.00
N GLY A 62 5.36 19.31 -18.94
CA GLY A 62 5.98 18.24 -19.74
C GLY A 62 7.28 17.65 -19.17
N LYS A 63 7.69 18.06 -17.96
CA LYS A 63 8.79 17.46 -17.22
C LYS A 63 8.26 16.77 -15.97
N ILE A 64 8.73 15.55 -15.74
CA ILE A 64 8.40 14.78 -14.55
C ILE A 64 9.56 14.94 -13.58
N ARG A 65 9.26 15.43 -12.37
CA ARG A 65 10.19 15.50 -11.26
C ARG A 65 9.85 14.41 -10.27
N ILE A 66 10.81 13.54 -10.01
CA ILE A 66 10.67 12.54 -8.96
C ILE A 66 10.92 13.22 -7.61
N GLY A 67 10.02 12.97 -6.66
CA GLY A 67 10.05 13.52 -5.33
C GLY A 67 10.64 12.55 -4.30
N LYS A 68 10.00 12.47 -3.14
CA LYS A 68 10.51 11.75 -1.98
C LYS A 68 10.04 10.29 -1.98
N ASN A 69 10.78 9.44 -1.28
CA ASN A 69 10.38 8.05 -1.04
C ASN A 69 9.24 8.01 -0.03
N VAL A 70 8.22 7.23 -0.38
CA VAL A 70 7.07 6.98 0.48
C VAL A 70 7.37 5.76 1.35
N ARG A 71 7.10 5.90 2.64
CA ARG A 71 7.40 4.90 3.66
C ARG A 71 6.14 4.49 4.38
N TYR A 72 6.19 3.26 4.86
CA TYR A 72 5.18 2.66 5.69
C TYR A 72 5.64 2.66 7.13
N PHE A 73 4.83 3.26 8.00
CA PHE A 73 5.07 3.28 9.43
C PHE A 73 3.93 2.58 10.16
N ARG A 74 4.29 1.60 11.00
CA ARG A 74 3.36 1.01 11.96
C ARG A 74 3.51 1.77 13.27
N ALA A 75 2.43 2.38 13.74
CA ALA A 75 2.39 3.09 15.01
C ALA A 75 1.14 2.68 15.77
N TYR A 76 1.32 2.19 16.99
CA TYR A 76 0.25 1.58 17.78
C TYR A 76 -0.42 0.43 17.02
N GLU A 77 -1.75 0.49 16.84
CA GLU A 77 -2.56 -0.51 16.15
C GLU A 77 -2.84 -0.17 14.68
N ASP A 78 -2.33 0.97 14.21
CA ASP A 78 -2.62 1.51 12.88
C ASP A 78 -1.37 1.61 12.00
N HIS A 79 -1.66 1.80 10.71
CA HIS A 79 -0.66 1.94 9.66
C HIS A 79 -0.72 3.33 9.05
N TYR A 80 0.44 3.92 8.80
CA TYR A 80 0.54 5.28 8.30
C TYR A 80 1.50 5.34 7.12
N ILE A 81 1.10 6.06 6.08
CA ILE A 81 1.89 6.26 4.88
C ILE A 81 2.46 7.68 4.95
N ARG A 82 3.79 7.77 5.00
CA ARG A 82 4.48 9.04 5.19
C ARG A 82 5.74 9.18 4.34
N ILE A 83 6.08 10.40 3.95
CA ILE A 83 7.38 10.73 3.30
C ILE A 83 8.43 11.22 4.30
N ASP A 84 8.00 11.67 5.47
CA ASP A 84 8.85 12.09 6.57
C ASP A 84 9.11 10.93 7.53
N ASN A 85 10.25 10.97 8.22
CA ASN A 85 10.59 9.94 9.22
C ASN A 85 9.93 10.21 10.58
N ASN A 86 8.84 10.97 10.60
CA ASN A 86 8.17 11.33 11.84
C ASN A 86 7.18 10.22 12.24
N LYS A 87 7.15 9.90 13.54
CA LYS A 87 6.29 8.85 14.10
C LYS A 87 4.99 9.47 14.60
N VAL A 88 4.18 9.97 13.68
CA VAL A 88 2.88 10.61 13.98
C VAL A 88 1.76 9.75 13.42
N THR A 89 0.63 9.73 14.12
CA THR A 89 -0.60 9.01 13.80
C THR A 89 -1.42 9.70 12.70
N SER A 90 -0.77 10.11 11.61
CA SER A 90 -1.42 10.71 10.43
C SER A 90 -0.69 10.33 9.16
N ASP A 91 -1.37 10.38 8.01
CA ASP A 91 -0.74 10.18 6.72
C ASP A 91 -0.17 11.52 6.21
N ASN A 92 0.99 11.48 5.54
CA ASN A 92 1.60 12.67 4.99
C ASN A 92 2.47 12.34 3.78
N LEU A 93 1.99 12.64 2.57
CA LEU A 93 2.77 12.46 1.34
C LEU A 93 3.48 13.75 0.88
N GLY A 94 3.47 14.79 1.72
CA GLY A 94 4.02 16.10 1.41
C GLY A 94 3.10 16.92 0.52
N GLU A 95 3.70 17.82 -0.25
CA GLU A 95 3.00 18.77 -1.11
C GLU A 95 2.63 18.14 -2.46
N ILE A 96 1.80 17.10 -2.45
CA ILE A 96 1.25 16.50 -3.66
C ILE A 96 -0.09 17.15 -3.99
N PRO A 97 -0.38 17.43 -5.27
CA PRO A 97 -1.71 17.90 -5.67
C PRO A 97 -2.81 16.99 -5.13
N GLN A 98 -3.85 17.60 -4.56
CA GLN A 98 -5.00 16.83 -4.13
C GLN A 98 -5.82 16.38 -5.33
N LEU A 99 -6.32 15.16 -5.27
CA LEU A 99 -7.27 14.67 -6.26
C LEU A 99 -8.64 15.19 -5.84
N ASP A 100 -9.01 16.35 -6.39
CA ASP A 100 -10.36 16.87 -6.31
C ASP A 100 -11.24 16.00 -7.22
N GLU A 101 -12.23 15.33 -6.65
CA GLU A 101 -13.13 14.43 -7.39
C GLU A 101 -13.85 15.15 -8.55
N SER A 102 -13.94 16.49 -8.52
CA SER A 102 -14.50 17.32 -9.59
C SER A 102 -13.67 17.35 -10.88
N GLN A 103 -12.39 16.99 -10.85
CA GLN A 103 -11.57 16.96 -12.08
C GLN A 103 -11.62 15.62 -12.83
N GLN A 104 -12.30 14.59 -12.28
CA GLN A 104 -12.41 13.29 -12.95
C GLN A 104 -13.58 13.21 -13.95
N GLU A 105 -14.53 14.14 -13.93
CA GLU A 105 -15.67 14.15 -14.86
C GLU A 105 -15.46 15.04 -16.10
N GLU A 106 -14.53 16.00 -16.09
CA GLU A 106 -14.43 17.01 -17.16
C GLU A 106 -13.67 16.51 -18.41
N LYS A 107 -12.95 15.38 -18.34
CA LYS A 107 -12.29 14.76 -19.51
C LYS A 107 -12.93 13.43 -19.95
N SER A 108 -14.24 13.32 -19.81
CA SER A 108 -15.03 12.25 -20.46
C SER A 108 -16.21 12.75 -21.28
N ALA A 109 -16.37 14.07 -21.51
CA ALA A 109 -17.50 14.58 -22.29
C ALA A 109 -17.09 15.62 -23.34
N LEU A 110 -17.26 15.29 -24.64
CA LEU A 110 -18.05 16.03 -25.65
C LEU A 110 -17.83 15.49 -27.10
N PRO A 111 -18.75 15.67 -28.09
CA PRO A 111 -20.17 16.04 -28.05
C PRO A 111 -21.14 15.09 -28.84
N GLU A 112 -22.43 15.34 -28.60
CA GLU A 112 -23.72 14.89 -29.16
C GLU A 112 -23.83 14.32 -30.60
N THR A 113 -24.71 13.33 -30.78
CA THR A 113 -25.77 13.41 -31.82
C THR A 113 -27.08 12.74 -31.36
N LYS A 114 -28.08 13.60 -31.13
CA LYS A 114 -29.53 13.35 -31.23
C LYS A 114 -29.87 12.63 -32.57
N PRO A 115 -30.82 11.67 -32.60
CA PRO A 115 -32.21 12.03 -32.87
C PRO A 115 -33.28 11.33 -32.02
N THR A 116 -34.45 11.95 -32.11
CA THR A 116 -35.76 11.75 -31.47
C THR A 116 -36.37 10.35 -31.60
N PRO A 117 -37.35 10.03 -30.71
CA PRO A 117 -37.94 8.70 -30.54
C PRO A 117 -39.09 8.44 -31.53
N ASN A 118 -39.23 7.22 -32.03
CA ASN A 118 -40.49 6.71 -32.58
C ASN A 118 -40.57 5.18 -32.52
N VAL A 119 -41.33 4.69 -31.53
CA VAL A 119 -42.42 3.70 -31.58
C VAL A 119 -42.26 2.36 -32.33
N GLU A 120 -42.72 1.32 -31.59
CA GLU A 120 -43.41 0.08 -32.00
C GLU A 120 -42.65 -1.27 -32.05
N THR A 121 -42.83 -2.00 -30.94
CA THR A 121 -43.27 -3.41 -30.84
C THR A 121 -42.56 -4.48 -31.67
N LYS A 122 -41.80 -5.36 -30.99
CA LYS A 122 -41.97 -6.82 -31.05
C LYS A 122 -41.09 -7.52 -29.99
N PRO A 123 -41.64 -8.29 -29.02
CA PRO A 123 -40.83 -9.16 -28.20
C PRO A 123 -40.56 -10.45 -28.98
N LEU A 124 -39.29 -10.77 -29.25
CA LEU A 124 -38.87 -12.14 -29.54
C LEU A 124 -38.15 -12.68 -28.31
N SER A 125 -38.98 -13.04 -27.33
CA SER A 125 -38.67 -14.13 -26.40
C SER A 125 -38.43 -15.40 -27.21
N ALA A 126 -37.18 -15.84 -27.31
CA ALA A 126 -36.83 -17.23 -27.48
C ALA A 126 -35.32 -17.40 -27.22
N LEU A 127 -35.00 -18.35 -26.34
CA LEU A 127 -33.68 -18.96 -26.14
C LEU A 127 -32.70 -18.26 -25.20
N SER A 128 -33.02 -18.26 -23.91
CA SER A 128 -32.00 -18.45 -22.87
C SER A 128 -32.61 -19.09 -21.62
N SER A 129 -33.36 -20.18 -21.81
CA SER A 129 -34.06 -20.91 -20.73
C SER A 129 -33.75 -22.41 -20.81
N ALA A 130 -32.47 -22.77 -20.95
CA ALA A 130 -32.02 -24.18 -20.95
C ALA A 130 -30.53 -24.37 -20.61
N PHE A 131 -29.94 -23.56 -19.72
CA PHE A 131 -28.61 -23.87 -19.20
C PHE A 131 -28.62 -23.61 -17.69
N PHE A 132 -28.26 -24.63 -16.92
CA PHE A 132 -28.33 -24.72 -15.45
C PHE A 132 -29.67 -25.14 -14.86
N SER A 133 -29.97 -26.43 -15.04
CA SER A 133 -30.57 -27.23 -13.98
C SER A 133 -29.82 -28.55 -13.93
N GLU A 134 -28.89 -28.68 -12.99
CA GLU A 134 -28.54 -29.94 -12.30
C GLU A 134 -27.63 -29.56 -11.11
N GLN A 135 -28.23 -29.30 -9.95
CA GLN A 135 -28.12 -30.11 -8.72
C GLN A 135 -26.72 -30.15 -8.08
N VAL A 136 -26.63 -29.68 -6.84
CA VAL A 136 -26.83 -30.52 -5.65
C VAL A 136 -26.78 -29.60 -4.42
N GLU A 137 -27.85 -29.68 -3.66
CA GLU A 137 -28.01 -29.20 -2.30
C GLU A 137 -27.26 -30.17 -1.38
N GLU A 138 -26.27 -29.69 -0.64
CA GLU A 138 -25.83 -30.35 0.59
C GLU A 138 -25.53 -29.26 1.62
N GLU A 139 -26.42 -29.23 2.60
CA GLU A 139 -26.50 -28.27 3.69
C GLU A 139 -25.88 -28.91 4.95
N GLN A 140 -25.13 -28.09 5.70
CA GLN A 140 -24.78 -28.17 7.14
C GLN A 140 -23.58 -29.01 7.66
N GLU A 141 -22.62 -28.25 8.21
CA GLU A 141 -21.75 -28.43 9.39
C GLU A 141 -22.41 -29.12 10.63
N PRO A 142 -21.74 -29.37 11.79
CA PRO A 142 -20.30 -29.33 12.18
C PRO A 142 -19.82 -30.50 13.11
N ALA A 143 -18.54 -30.45 13.54
CA ALA A 143 -17.96 -30.88 14.85
C ALA A 143 -17.06 -32.15 14.95
N GLU A 144 -16.12 -32.06 15.91
CA GLU A 144 -15.18 -33.06 16.50
C GLU A 144 -13.87 -33.30 15.71
N VAL A 145 -12.70 -32.68 16.03
CA VAL A 145 -11.89 -32.62 17.27
C VAL A 145 -11.53 -34.00 17.85
N GLU A 146 -10.21 -34.21 17.99
CA GLU A 146 -9.49 -35.29 18.70
C GLU A 146 -9.13 -36.56 17.92
N SER A 147 -7.84 -36.71 17.59
CA SER A 147 -7.02 -37.82 18.10
C SER A 147 -5.55 -37.66 17.70
N GLU A 148 -4.73 -37.44 18.73
CA GLU A 148 -3.49 -38.18 19.01
C GLU A 148 -2.43 -38.25 17.90
N VAL A 149 -1.44 -37.36 18.00
CA VAL A 149 -0.09 -37.62 17.45
C VAL A 149 0.93 -37.41 18.55
N THR A 150 1.20 -38.48 19.30
CA THR A 150 2.43 -38.67 20.08
C THR A 150 3.50 -39.19 19.12
N PRO A 151 4.70 -38.60 19.10
CA PRO A 151 5.87 -39.32 19.59
C PRO A 151 6.75 -38.41 20.47
N GLU A 152 7.02 -38.80 21.70
CA GLU A 152 8.29 -39.45 22.10
C GLU A 152 9.52 -38.56 21.86
N SER A 153 9.92 -37.82 22.89
CA SER A 153 11.32 -37.48 23.10
C SER A 153 11.54 -37.28 24.61
N ALA A 154 11.83 -38.41 25.25
CA ALA A 154 12.50 -38.45 26.53
C ALA A 154 14.02 -38.40 26.30
N GLU A 155 14.73 -37.82 27.27
CA GLU A 155 16.19 -37.83 27.45
C GLU A 155 16.93 -36.95 26.42
N VAL A 156 17.73 -35.95 26.82
CA VAL A 156 19.09 -36.15 27.33
C VAL A 156 19.58 -34.88 28.05
N GLU A 157 19.98 -35.11 29.30
CA GLU A 157 21.12 -34.53 30.04
C GLU A 157 21.27 -33.02 30.24
N SER A 158 21.03 -32.67 31.51
CA SER A 158 21.87 -31.78 32.31
C SER A 158 23.38 -31.89 32.00
N GLU A 159 24.01 -30.79 31.62
CA GLU A 159 25.40 -30.56 32.02
C GLU A 159 25.60 -29.10 32.42
N ILE A 160 25.82 -28.96 33.72
CA ILE A 160 26.24 -27.79 34.45
C ILE A 160 27.71 -27.54 34.12
N THR A 161 28.06 -26.37 33.62
CA THR A 161 29.42 -25.84 33.75
C THR A 161 29.35 -24.36 34.16
N PRO A 162 29.68 -24.03 35.41
CA PRO A 162 29.98 -22.67 35.84
C PRO A 162 31.50 -22.53 35.99
N GLU A 163 32.11 -21.57 35.31
CA GLU A 163 33.36 -20.97 35.79
C GLU A 163 33.56 -19.54 35.26
N PRO A 164 34.28 -18.70 36.02
CA PRO A 164 33.97 -17.28 36.19
C PRO A 164 35.05 -16.38 35.58
N ALA A 165 34.68 -15.13 35.28
CA ALA A 165 35.65 -14.05 35.21
C ALA A 165 34.96 -12.70 35.45
N GLU A 166 35.20 -12.16 36.64
CA GLU A 166 35.20 -10.73 36.90
C GLU A 166 35.99 -10.00 35.80
N VAL A 167 35.52 -8.85 35.32
CA VAL A 167 36.30 -7.60 35.26
C VAL A 167 35.31 -6.44 35.09
N GLU A 168 35.37 -5.54 36.07
CA GLU A 168 34.74 -4.25 36.16
C GLU A 168 35.23 -3.25 35.09
N SER A 169 34.44 -2.18 34.93
CA SER A 169 34.87 -0.82 34.54
C SER A 169 35.58 -0.60 33.20
N GLU A 170 34.93 0.13 32.28
CA GLU A 170 35.13 1.59 32.16
C GLU A 170 34.59 2.07 30.81
N VAL A 171 33.54 2.87 30.89
CA VAL A 171 32.86 3.53 29.78
C VAL A 171 33.75 4.69 29.33
N THR A 172 34.32 4.63 28.12
CA THR A 172 34.91 5.81 27.47
C THR A 172 33.94 6.36 26.45
N PRO A 173 33.42 7.59 26.61
CA PRO A 173 32.92 8.37 25.49
C PRO A 173 34.05 9.28 24.97
N LYS A 174 34.41 9.08 23.69
CA LYS A 174 35.22 10.04 22.93
C LYS A 174 34.43 11.33 22.75
N GLU A 175 34.86 12.40 23.41
CA GLU A 175 34.35 13.75 23.18
C GLU A 175 35.28 14.50 22.21
N ASP A 176 34.95 14.46 20.92
CA ASP A 176 35.56 15.33 19.91
C ASP A 176 34.87 16.71 19.95
N LYS A 177 35.50 17.69 20.60
CA LYS A 177 35.15 19.11 20.47
C LYS A 177 36.37 19.97 20.14
N LYS A 178 36.45 20.30 18.84
CA LYS A 178 36.84 21.58 18.23
C LYS A 178 37.80 22.46 19.03
N LYS A 179 39.07 22.43 18.63
CA LYS A 179 40.05 23.48 18.90
C LYS A 179 39.64 24.76 18.17
N ILE A 180 39.21 25.75 18.94
CA ILE A 180 39.14 27.15 18.54
C ILE A 180 40.59 27.64 18.40
N VAL A 181 40.95 28.12 17.21
CA VAL A 181 42.21 28.84 16.98
C VAL A 181 41.82 30.31 16.89
N GLU A 182 42.20 31.08 17.90
CA GLU A 182 42.27 32.54 17.85
C GLU A 182 43.52 32.95 18.64
N MET A 183 44.46 33.57 17.91
CA MET A 183 45.61 34.42 18.29
C MET A 183 46.81 34.17 17.38
#